data_AF-A0A6A0H108-F1
#
_entry.id   AF-A0A6A0H108-F1
#
_cell.length_a   1.000
_cell.length_b   1.000
_cell.length_c   1.000
_cell.angle_alpha   90.00
_cell.angle_beta   90.00
_cell.angle_gamma   90.00
#
_symmetry.space_group_name_H-M   'P 1'
#
loop_
_entity.id
_entity.type
_entity.pdbx_description
1 polymer ?
#
loop_
_entity_poly.entity_id
_entity_poly.type
_entity_poly.pdbx_seq_one_letter_code
_entity_poly.pdbx_strand_id
1 'polypeptide(L)'
;EYDMIVSPLSPNSPRYMAVDLSEFLWAGWVTTIHRKAQVQPDIAGFIKPFSATTWLSVLATFVAFVICFIMTFKMREILSPKASSKRGQHRLSSRDARISVFAVLKILLNQPQENDERSPLMRLLLMTTMLWGFLLSTFYKTFLTSMLVLPRVVEPFNTLEELVTKRTMPHMLSPGSSLS
;
A
#
# COMPACT_ATOMS: atom_id res chain seq x y z
N GLU A 1 -16.46 -37.65 -52.16
CA GLU A 1 -17.87 -37.74 -51.76
C GLU A 1 -17.91 -38.54 -50.48
N TYR A 2 -18.60 -38.05 -49.45
CA TYR A 2 -18.66 -38.70 -48.13
C TYR A 2 -20.14 -38.82 -47.74
N ASP A 3 -20.54 -39.99 -47.26
CA ASP A 3 -21.95 -40.26 -46.93
C ASP A 3 -22.34 -39.75 -45.54
N MET A 4 -21.37 -39.61 -44.63
CA MET A 4 -21.56 -39.07 -43.29
C MET A 4 -20.27 -38.40 -42.80
N ILE A 5 -20.42 -37.30 -42.07
CA ILE A 5 -19.30 -36.61 -41.41
C ILE A 5 -19.55 -36.54 -39.89
N VAL A 6 -18.56 -36.95 -39.11
CA VAL A 6 -18.56 -36.82 -37.64
C VAL A 6 -17.36 -35.95 -37.28
N SER A 7 -17.64 -34.68 -36.99
CA SER A 7 -16.61 -33.67 -36.71
C SER A 7 -17.20 -32.56 -35.82
N PRO A 8 -16.38 -31.87 -35.00
CA PRO A 8 -16.82 -30.69 -34.26
C PRO A 8 -17.17 -29.55 -35.22
N LEU A 9 -18.42 -29.53 -35.69
CA LEU A 9 -18.95 -28.53 -36.59
C LEU A 9 -19.92 -27.63 -35.83
N SER A 10 -19.73 -26.32 -35.97
CA SER A 10 -20.67 -25.35 -35.41
C SER A 10 -21.90 -25.23 -36.34
N PRO A 11 -23.12 -25.33 -35.79
CA PRO A 11 -24.35 -25.16 -36.54
C PRO A 11 -24.53 -23.69 -36.97
N ASN A 12 -24.52 -23.45 -38.28
CA ASN A 12 -24.72 -22.12 -38.86
C ASN A 12 -25.85 -22.17 -39.88
N SER A 13 -26.63 -21.09 -40.02
CA SER A 13 -27.73 -20.98 -40.99
C SER A 13 -27.37 -21.43 -42.43
N PRO A 14 -26.25 -20.98 -43.04
CA PRO A 14 -25.87 -21.45 -44.37
C PRO A 14 -25.52 -22.94 -44.45
N ARG A 15 -25.10 -23.57 -43.33
CA ARG A 15 -24.77 -25.00 -43.29
C ARG A 15 -26.04 -25.85 -43.17
N TYR A 16 -27.04 -25.39 -42.42
CA TYR A 16 -28.35 -26.04 -42.37
C TYR A 16 -29.07 -26.08 -43.73
N MET A 17 -28.78 -25.14 -44.63
CA MET A 17 -29.34 -25.15 -45.99
C MET A 17 -28.64 -26.14 -46.93
N ALA A 18 -27.41 -26.56 -46.59
CA ALA A 18 -26.59 -27.42 -47.44
C ALA A 18 -26.60 -28.88 -46.98
N VAL A 19 -26.75 -29.14 -45.67
CA VAL A 19 -26.70 -30.48 -45.07
C VAL A 19 -27.66 -30.58 -43.89
N ASP A 20 -28.25 -31.77 -43.71
CA ASP A 20 -29.03 -32.10 -42.52
C ASP A 20 -28.08 -32.37 -41.35
N LEU A 21 -28.25 -31.61 -40.26
CA LEU A 21 -27.45 -31.73 -39.04
C LEU A 21 -28.25 -32.50 -37.97
N SER A 22 -27.57 -33.38 -37.24
CA SER A 22 -28.15 -34.07 -36.08
C SER A 22 -28.41 -33.11 -34.92
N GLU A 23 -29.05 -33.62 -33.86
CA GLU A 23 -29.19 -32.89 -32.60
C GLU A 23 -27.83 -32.53 -31.97
N PHE A 24 -27.82 -31.47 -31.16
CA PHE A 24 -26.62 -30.97 -30.51
C PHE A 24 -26.10 -31.94 -29.46
N LEU A 25 -24.94 -32.55 -29.74
CA LEU A 25 -24.26 -33.44 -28.80
C LEU A 25 -23.49 -32.69 -27.71
N TRP A 26 -23.03 -31.47 -28.00
CA TRP A 26 -22.21 -30.67 -27.08
C TRP A 26 -22.34 -29.17 -27.36
N ALA A 27 -22.42 -28.38 -26.28
CA ALA A 27 -22.39 -26.92 -26.34
C ALA A 27 -20.98 -26.41 -26.00
N GLY A 28 -20.37 -25.68 -26.93
CA GLY A 28 -19.08 -25.01 -26.75
C GLY A 28 -19.24 -23.50 -26.68
N TRP A 29 -18.19 -22.83 -26.18
CA TRP A 29 -18.13 -21.37 -26.07
C TRP A 29 -16.89 -20.85 -26.78
N VAL A 30 -16.98 -19.63 -27.29
CA VAL A 30 -15.82 -18.92 -27.85
C VAL A 30 -14.98 -18.39 -26.70
N THR A 31 -13.69 -18.72 -26.68
CA THR A 31 -12.75 -18.21 -25.68
C THR A 31 -11.56 -17.55 -26.36
N THR A 32 -11.05 -16.49 -25.75
CA THR A 32 -9.85 -15.79 -26.23
C THR A 32 -8.62 -16.30 -25.48
N ILE A 33 -7.62 -16.79 -26.22
CA ILE A 33 -6.35 -17.22 -25.64
C ILE A 33 -5.33 -16.11 -25.85
N HIS A 34 -4.68 -15.67 -24.77
CA HIS A 34 -3.65 -14.64 -24.82
C HIS A 34 -2.49 -14.99 -23.88
N ARG A 35 -1.35 -14.34 -24.12
CA ARG A 35 -0.15 -14.53 -23.29
C ARG A 35 -0.41 -14.07 -21.87
N LYS A 36 -0.03 -14.91 -20.89
CA LYS A 36 -0.12 -14.58 -19.46
C LYS A 36 0.48 -13.20 -19.16
N ALA A 37 -0.29 -12.36 -18.48
CA ALA A 37 0.15 -11.05 -18.05
C ALA A 37 1.45 -11.14 -17.22
N GLN A 38 2.42 -10.26 -17.53
CA GLN A 38 3.68 -10.22 -16.80
C GLN A 38 3.55 -9.36 -15.55
N VAL A 39 4.11 -9.85 -14.44
CA VAL A 39 4.22 -9.10 -13.20
C VAL A 39 5.26 -7.99 -13.42
N GLN A 40 4.83 -6.73 -13.38
CA GLN A 40 5.76 -5.60 -13.46
C GLN A 40 6.39 -5.36 -12.08
N PRO A 41 7.72 -5.16 -11.99
CA PRO A 41 8.37 -4.81 -10.74
C PRO A 41 8.01 -3.38 -10.35
N ASP A 42 7.18 -3.21 -9.32
CA ASP A 42 6.79 -1.90 -8.80
C ASP A 42 7.86 -1.39 -7.82
N ILE A 43 8.81 -0.61 -8.33
CA ILE A 43 9.92 -0.02 -7.56
C ILE A 43 9.39 1.00 -6.52
N ALA A 44 8.19 1.55 -6.73
CA ALA A 44 7.50 2.43 -5.78
C ALA A 44 6.67 1.67 -4.72
N GLY A 45 6.76 0.33 -4.70
CA GLY A 45 6.04 -0.54 -3.76
C GLY A 45 6.28 -0.22 -2.28
N PHE A 46 7.36 0.48 -1.94
CA PHE A 46 7.69 0.87 -0.55
C PHE A 46 6.84 2.02 0.01
N ILE A 47 6.33 2.91 -0.86
CA ILE A 47 5.53 4.09 -0.47
C ILE A 47 4.02 3.80 -0.64
N LYS A 48 3.69 2.82 -1.48
CA LYS A 48 2.34 2.35 -1.78
C LYS A 48 1.55 1.66 -0.66
N PRO A 49 2.13 1.09 0.43
CA PRO A 49 1.32 0.41 1.43
C PRO A 49 0.44 1.38 2.23
N PHE A 50 0.78 2.67 2.22
CA PHE A 50 0.01 3.72 2.86
C PHE A 50 -0.46 4.74 1.83
N SER A 51 -1.73 5.12 1.95
CA SER A 51 -2.29 6.24 1.20
C SER A 51 -1.59 7.54 1.60
N ALA A 52 -1.60 8.54 0.70
CA ALA A 52 -1.12 9.88 1.01
C ALA A 52 -1.79 10.45 2.27
N THR A 53 -3.08 10.14 2.48
CA THR A 53 -3.85 10.55 3.67
C THR A 53 -3.31 9.92 4.95
N THR A 54 -2.93 8.63 4.93
CA THR A 54 -2.37 7.94 6.10
C THR A 54 -0.96 8.41 6.42
N TRP A 55 -0.14 8.69 5.40
CA TRP A 55 1.17 9.33 5.61
C TRP A 55 1.05 10.69 6.27
N LEU A 56 0.07 11.49 5.83
CA LEU A 56 -0.22 12.79 6.42
C LEU A 56 -0.72 12.67 7.86
N SER A 57 -1.55 11.65 8.16
CA SER A 57 -1.98 11.34 9.52
C SER A 57 -0.81 10.90 10.43
N VAL A 58 0.13 10.11 9.93
CA VAL A 58 1.33 9.69 10.67
C VAL A 58 2.23 10.88 10.96
N LEU A 59 2.40 11.77 9.98
CA LEU A 59 3.13 13.02 10.19
C LEU A 59 2.44 13.92 11.23
N ALA A 60 1.12 14.03 11.16
CA ALA A 60 0.34 14.83 12.10
C ALA A 60 0.44 14.29 13.54
N THR A 61 0.34 12.98 13.74
CA THR A 61 0.49 12.36 15.07
C THR A 61 1.91 12.49 15.59
N PHE A 62 2.93 12.36 14.73
CA PHE A 62 4.32 12.63 15.09
C PHE A 62 4.52 14.07 15.60
N VAL A 63 4.00 15.06 14.87
CA VAL A 63 4.05 16.47 15.29
C VAL A 63 3.31 16.68 16.62
N ALA A 64 2.15 16.04 16.80
CA ALA A 64 1.42 16.09 18.06
C ALA A 64 2.25 15.53 19.24
N PHE A 65 2.95 14.40 19.06
CA PHE A 65 3.85 13.87 20.10
C PHE A 65 4.98 14.85 20.43
N VAL A 66 5.60 15.47 19.43
CA VAL A 66 6.66 16.48 19.64
C VAL A 66 6.13 17.68 20.45
N ILE A 67 4.95 18.19 20.10
CA ILE A 67 4.30 19.28 20.84
C ILE A 67 4.01 18.86 22.28
N CYS A 68 3.48 17.65 22.51
CA CYS A 68 3.21 17.12 23.84
C CYS A 68 4.50 16.97 24.67
N PHE A 69 5.60 16.53 24.06
CA PHE A 69 6.91 16.51 24.73
C PHE A 69 7.35 17.92 25.13
N ILE A 70 7.33 18.88 24.21
CA ILE A 70 7.71 20.28 24.48
C ILE A 70 6.85 20.87 25.61
N MET A 71 5.53 20.65 25.57
CA MET A 71 4.62 21.09 26.64
C MET A 71 4.95 20.43 27.98
N THR A 72 5.30 19.14 27.99
CA THR A 72 5.68 18.44 29.22
C THR A 72 6.97 18.99 29.81
N PHE A 73 7.96 19.34 28.97
CA PHE A 73 9.17 20.03 29.41
C PHE A 73 8.87 21.42 29.96
N LYS A 74 8.02 22.20 29.28
CA LYS A 74 7.62 23.55 29.73
C LYS A 74 6.84 23.49 31.04
N MET A 75 5.92 22.55 31.19
CA MET A 75 5.19 22.33 32.44
C MET A 75 6.12 21.91 33.58
N ARG A 76 7.13 21.06 33.33
CA ARG A 76 8.16 20.72 34.34
C ARG A 76 8.96 21.96 34.76
N GLU A 77 9.34 22.81 33.83
CA GLU A 77 10.05 24.07 34.09
C GLU A 77 9.22 25.02 34.97
N ILE A 78 7.91 25.11 34.72
CA ILE A 78 6.99 25.99 35.47
C ILE A 78 6.63 25.43 36.84
N LEU A 79 6.42 24.11 36.96
CA LEU A 79 6.04 23.44 38.22
C LEU A 79 7.23 23.12 39.14
N SER A 80 8.47 23.28 38.67
CA SER A 80 9.67 23.19 39.51
C SER A 80 10.26 24.56 39.87
N PRO A 81 9.54 25.51 40.50
CA PRO A 81 10.15 26.68 41.08
C PRO A 81 10.60 26.32 42.50
N LYS A 82 11.60 25.44 42.66
CA LYS A 82 12.24 25.27 43.97
C LYS A 82 13.70 24.83 43.89
N ALA A 83 14.56 25.85 44.01
CA ALA A 83 15.76 25.91 44.87
C ALA A 83 17.02 26.47 44.18
N SER A 84 16.99 27.74 43.78
CA SER A 84 18.19 28.59 43.65
C SER A 84 17.67 30.02 43.48
N SER A 85 17.66 30.91 44.49
CA SER A 85 18.79 31.38 45.28
C SER A 85 20.06 31.56 44.45
N LYS A 86 20.18 32.78 43.91
CA LYS A 86 21.39 33.48 43.47
C LYS A 86 22.04 33.04 42.15
N ARG A 87 21.97 34.00 41.21
CA ARG A 87 23.03 34.45 40.26
C ARG A 87 23.01 33.80 38.87
N GLY A 88 22.58 34.59 37.87
CA GLY A 88 22.93 34.34 36.46
C GLY A 88 21.78 34.24 35.45
N GLN A 89 20.63 34.84 35.72
CA GLN A 89 19.42 34.67 34.91
C GLN A 89 19.30 35.77 33.84
N HIS A 90 19.93 35.59 32.66
CA HIS A 90 19.42 36.23 31.42
C HIS A 90 19.95 35.72 30.06
N ARG A 91 20.73 34.63 29.97
CA ARG A 91 21.31 34.21 28.67
C ARG A 91 20.95 32.79 28.16
N LEU A 92 20.08 32.03 28.84
CA LEU A 92 19.95 30.59 28.57
C LEU A 92 18.70 30.12 27.81
N SER A 93 17.68 30.96 27.63
CA SER A 93 16.37 30.56 27.06
C SER A 93 16.46 29.92 25.66
N SER A 94 17.33 30.43 24.77
CA SER A 94 17.52 29.85 23.42
C SER A 94 18.32 28.55 23.43
N ARG A 95 19.27 28.40 24.36
CA ARG A 95 20.19 27.25 24.41
C ARG A 95 19.50 26.06 25.07
N ASP A 96 18.70 26.28 26.11
CA ASP A 96 17.88 25.22 26.74
C ASP A 96 16.77 24.70 25.82
N ALA A 97 16.14 25.56 25.02
CA ALA A 97 15.16 25.11 24.03
C ALA A 97 15.81 24.19 22.97
N ARG A 98 17.01 24.51 22.49
CA ARG A 98 17.75 23.64 21.55
C ARG A 98 18.18 22.33 22.20
N ILE A 99 18.62 22.37 23.46
CA ILE A 99 19.00 21.17 24.21
C ILE A 99 17.77 20.27 24.46
N SER A 100 16.61 20.85 24.74
CA SER A 100 15.34 20.13 24.89
C SER A 100 14.88 19.50 23.57
N VAL A 101 14.97 20.20 22.44
CA VAL A 101 14.66 19.63 21.12
C VAL A 101 15.62 18.50 20.76
N PHE A 102 16.92 18.65 21.05
CA PHE A 102 17.89 17.57 20.88
C PHE A 102 17.61 16.38 21.79
N ALA A 103 17.17 16.60 23.04
CA ALA A 103 16.78 15.53 23.95
C ALA A 103 15.53 14.79 23.45
N VAL A 104 14.51 15.52 22.96
CA VAL A 104 13.31 14.94 22.33
C VAL A 104 13.68 14.14 21.09
N LEU A 105 14.60 14.65 20.26
CA LEU A 105 15.09 13.95 19.07
C LEU A 105 15.87 12.67 19.44
N LYS A 106 16.70 12.71 20.49
CA LYS A 106 17.40 11.52 21.01
C LYS A 106 16.42 10.47 21.53
N ILE A 107 15.38 10.89 22.26
CA ILE A 107 14.31 10.00 22.74
C ILE A 107 13.55 9.38 21.56
N LEU A 108 13.24 10.17 20.53
CA LEU A 108 12.57 9.70 19.30
C LEU A 108 13.44 8.75 18.47
N LEU A 109 14.75 8.99 18.43
CA LEU A 109 15.74 8.12 17.78
C LEU A 109 16.11 6.89 18.63
N ASN A 110 15.39 6.65 19.73
CA ASN A 110 15.62 5.54 20.66
C ASN A 110 17.06 5.50 21.19
N GLN A 111 17.71 6.66 21.33
CA GLN A 111 19.05 6.75 21.90
C GLN A 111 18.96 6.73 23.44
N PRO A 112 19.78 5.91 24.13
CA PRO A 112 19.81 5.86 25.58
C PRO A 112 20.26 7.21 26.13
N GLN A 113 19.40 7.85 26.91
CA GLN A 113 19.72 9.09 27.61
C GLN A 113 20.04 8.73 29.06
N GLU A 114 21.32 8.89 29.39
CA GLU A 114 21.88 8.62 30.70
C GLU A 114 21.49 9.77 31.64
N ASN A 115 20.84 9.43 32.74
CA ASN A 115 20.43 10.31 33.85
C ASN A 115 19.27 11.26 33.57
N ASP A 116 18.08 10.94 34.10
CA ASP A 116 17.18 11.97 34.65
C ASP A 116 16.15 11.35 35.61
N GLU A 117 15.84 12.06 36.69
CA GLU A 117 14.70 11.78 37.58
C GLU A 117 13.40 12.10 36.82
N ARG A 118 13.01 11.18 35.93
CA ARG A 118 11.86 11.36 35.04
C ARG A 118 10.57 11.38 35.85
N SER A 119 9.82 12.47 35.71
CA SER A 119 8.44 12.55 36.21
C SER A 119 7.59 11.39 35.66
N PRO A 120 6.59 10.92 36.42
CA PRO A 120 5.74 9.80 35.97
C PRO A 120 5.02 10.11 34.65
N LEU A 121 4.67 11.38 34.39
CA LEU A 121 4.07 11.83 33.14
C LEU A 121 5.01 11.66 31.93
N MET A 122 6.29 12.01 32.08
CA MET A 122 7.27 11.85 31.01
C MET A 122 7.57 10.37 30.72
N ARG A 123 7.53 9.51 31.74
CA ARG A 123 7.64 8.05 31.56
C ARG A 123 6.45 7.48 30.78
N LEU A 124 5.22 7.86 31.15
CA LEU A 124 4.03 7.44 30.42
C LEU A 124 4.07 7.91 28.96
N LEU A 125 4.44 9.16 28.71
CA LEU A 125 4.50 9.72 27.35
C LEU A 125 5.54 8.98 26.49
N LEU A 126 6.68 8.62 27.08
CA LEU A 126 7.73 7.84 26.41
C LEU A 126 7.27 6.40 26.12
N MET A 127 6.60 5.74 27.07
CA MET A 127 6.02 4.40 26.86
C MET A 127 4.97 4.41 25.74
N THR A 128 4.06 5.39 25.74
CA THR A 128 3.04 5.55 24.70
C THR A 128 3.67 5.82 23.33
N THR A 129 4.72 6.65 23.28
CA THR A 129 5.43 6.95 22.03
C THR A 129 6.14 5.71 21.47
N MET A 130 6.78 4.91 22.35
CA MET A 130 7.41 3.65 21.94
C MET A 130 6.40 2.62 21.47
N LEU A 131 5.27 2.48 22.18
CA LEU A 131 4.18 1.60 21.76
C LEU A 131 3.60 2.02 20.41
N TRP A 132 3.40 3.33 20.21
CA TRP A 132 2.93 3.87 18.93
C TRP A 132 3.90 3.57 17.78
N GLY A 133 5.21 3.81 17.97
CA GLY A 133 6.22 3.51 16.97
C GLY A 133 6.34 2.01 16.66
N PHE A 134 6.19 1.16 17.68
CA PHE A 134 6.15 -0.30 17.52
C PHE A 134 4.93 -0.75 16.71
N LEU A 135 3.74 -0.24 17.03
CA LEU A 135 2.52 -0.52 16.27
C LEU A 135 2.64 -0.06 14.82
N LEU A 136 3.12 1.17 14.60
CA LEU A 136 3.30 1.72 13.26
C LEU A 136 4.25 0.86 12.41
N SER A 137 5.39 0.46 12.98
CA SER A 137 6.36 -0.40 12.31
C SER A 137 5.79 -1.78 11.99
N THR A 138 5.03 -2.35 12.93
CA THR A 138 4.37 -3.65 12.76
C THR A 138 3.34 -3.59 11.63
N PHE A 139 2.46 -2.59 11.63
CA PHE A 139 1.47 -2.42 10.57
C PHE A 139 2.12 -2.16 9.21
N TYR A 140 3.11 -1.27 9.14
CA TYR A 140 3.84 -1.01 7.89
C TYR A 140 4.43 -2.30 7.31
N LYS A 141 5.10 -3.10 8.15
CA LYS A 141 5.68 -4.39 7.73
C LYS A 141 4.61 -5.36 7.24
N THR A 142 3.49 -5.48 7.94
CA THR A 142 2.39 -6.38 7.55
C THR A 142 1.75 -5.95 6.23
N PHE A 143 1.49 -4.66 6.04
CA PHE A 143 0.92 -4.14 4.79
C PHE A 143 1.88 -4.30 3.62
N LEU A 144 3.17 -4.02 3.82
CA LEU A 144 4.20 -4.23 2.82
C LEU A 144 4.30 -5.71 2.43
N THR A 145 4.26 -6.62 3.43
CA THR A 145 4.27 -8.07 3.19
C THR A 145 3.03 -8.51 2.42
N SER A 146 1.84 -8.03 2.78
CA SER A 146 0.60 -8.34 2.07
C SER A 146 0.63 -7.87 0.61
N MET A 147 1.19 -6.68 0.35
CA MET A 147 1.36 -6.18 -1.01
C MET A 147 2.35 -7.02 -1.84
N LEU A 148 3.44 -7.49 -1.22
CA LEU A 148 4.44 -8.33 -1.88
C LEU A 148 3.91 -9.73 -2.20
N VAL A 149 3.03 -10.26 -1.35
CA VAL A 149 2.43 -11.60 -1.54
C VAL A 149 1.40 -11.61 -2.67
N LEU A 150 0.71 -10.50 -2.92
CA LEU A 150 -0.31 -10.41 -3.97
C LEU A 150 0.16 -9.52 -5.13
N PRO A 151 1.02 -10.04 -6.04
CA PRO A 151 1.47 -9.29 -7.18
C PRO A 151 0.27 -8.86 -8.02
N ARG A 152 0.18 -7.55 -8.29
CA ARG A 152 -0.85 -7.00 -9.18
C ARG A 152 -0.55 -7.47 -10.59
N VAL A 153 -1.29 -8.48 -11.04
CA VAL A 153 -1.30 -8.91 -12.44
C VAL A 153 -2.15 -7.89 -13.19
N VAL A 154 -1.54 -7.11 -14.08
CA VAL A 154 -2.27 -6.22 -14.98
C VAL A 154 -2.74 -7.07 -16.16
N GLU A 155 -4.00 -7.49 -16.13
CA GLU A 155 -4.62 -8.17 -17.27
C GLU A 155 -4.69 -7.20 -18.46
N PRO A 156 -4.32 -7.64 -19.68
CA PRO A 156 -4.25 -6.75 -20.83
C PRO A 156 -5.63 -6.32 -21.35
N PHE A 157 -6.67 -7.11 -21.11
CA PHE A 157 -8.07 -6.84 -21.46
C PHE A 157 -8.98 -7.83 -20.71
N ASN A 158 -10.15 -7.36 -20.26
CA ASN A 158 -11.15 -8.25 -19.63
C ASN A 158 -12.40 -8.45 -20.49
N THR A 159 -12.55 -7.67 -21.57
CA THR A 159 -13.67 -7.80 -22.51
C THR A 159 -13.19 -7.76 -23.96
N LEU A 160 -13.97 -8.36 -24.86
CA LEU A 160 -13.75 -8.28 -26.31
C LEU A 160 -13.86 -6.84 -26.82
N GLU A 161 -14.72 -6.03 -26.21
CA GLU A 161 -14.85 -4.61 -26.54
C GLU A 161 -13.57 -3.83 -26.24
N GLU A 162 -12.90 -4.13 -25.11
CA GLU A 162 -11.60 -3.54 -24.81
C GLU A 162 -10.51 -3.97 -25.80
N LEU A 163 -10.58 -5.21 -26.30
CA LEU A 163 -9.65 -5.71 -27.32
C LEU A 163 -9.79 -4.96 -28.65
N VAL A 164 -11.01 -4.61 -29.05
CA VAL A 164 -11.28 -3.85 -30.29
C VAL A 164 -10.98 -2.36 -30.12
N THR A 165 -11.23 -1.79 -28.94
CA THR A 165 -11.24 -0.33 -28.75
C THR A 165 -9.93 0.23 -28.20
N LYS A 166 -9.24 -0.46 -27.27
CA LYS A 166 -8.10 0.13 -26.52
C LYS A 166 -6.73 -0.09 -27.17
N ARG A 167 -6.50 -1.19 -27.88
CA ARG A 167 -5.21 -1.47 -28.55
C ARG A 167 -5.41 -2.32 -29.80
N THR A 168 -4.81 -1.89 -30.91
CA THR A 168 -4.56 -2.72 -32.10
C THR A 168 -3.53 -3.81 -31.75
N MET A 169 -3.90 -4.79 -30.94
CA MET A 169 -3.13 -6.03 -30.82
C MET A 169 -3.45 -6.91 -32.03
N PRO A 170 -2.44 -7.51 -32.67
CA PRO A 170 -2.68 -8.43 -33.77
C PRO A 170 -3.48 -9.62 -33.23
N HIS A 171 -4.72 -9.75 -33.70
CA HIS A 171 -5.57 -10.90 -33.46
C HIS A 171 -5.52 -11.79 -34.69
N MET A 172 -5.47 -13.10 -34.47
CA MET A 172 -5.62 -14.09 -35.53
C MET A 172 -6.88 -14.88 -35.28
N LEU A 173 -7.76 -14.90 -36.26
CA LEU A 173 -8.87 -15.84 -36.34
C LEU A 173 -8.39 -17.04 -37.15
N SER A 174 -8.78 -18.24 -36.75
CA SER A 174 -8.48 -19.44 -37.55
C SER A 174 -9.24 -19.34 -38.88
N PRO A 175 -8.56 -19.41 -40.03
CA PRO A 175 -9.22 -19.33 -41.33
C PRO A 175 -10.22 -20.49 -41.48
N GLY A 176 -11.45 -20.17 -41.91
CA GLY A 176 -12.55 -21.15 -42.03
C GLY A 176 -13.32 -21.44 -40.73
N SER A 177 -13.05 -20.66 -39.66
CA SER A 177 -13.87 -20.69 -38.44
C SER A 177 -15.25 -20.06 -38.68
N SER A 178 -16.23 -20.37 -37.84
CA SER A 178 -17.58 -19.78 -37.93
C SER A 178 -17.64 -18.28 -37.61
N LEU A 179 -16.54 -17.68 -37.16
CA LEU A 179 -16.42 -16.29 -36.72
C LEU A 179 -15.69 -15.38 -37.73
N SER A 180 -15.13 -15.95 -38.80
CA SER A 180 -14.52 -15.20 -39.92
C SER A 180 -15.53 -14.95 -41.02
#